data_AF-A0A2D5XFD1-F1
#
_entry.id   AF-A0A2D5XFD1-F1
#
_cell.length_a   1.000
_cell.length_b   1.000
_cell.length_c   1.000
_cell.angle_alpha   90.00
_cell.angle_beta   90.00
_cell.angle_gamma   90.00
#
_symmetry.space_group_name_H-M   'P 1'
#
loop_
_entity.id
_entity.type
_entity.pdbx_description
1 polymer ?
#
loop_
_entity_poly.entity_id
_entity_poly.type
_entity_poly.pdbx_seq_one_letter_code
_entity_poly.pdbx_strand_id
1 'polypeptide(L)'
;NNTLVKGDNATLALWDVSGSDIFRSSGNVGVGTASPETELHVDGGVNAAEITINSPTNKDSTLQFFENGGLTFKIGNDASENLFGISRASFAGSDFVIDSTGNVGIGTTAPQNTLHVNGTGFLVTNTTGTANVFVFNATTGRVGIGTTAPNKALEIASSGGGNITFDPSATPYPVMNTTGSNLTISSASGSVIIRLG
;
A
#
# COMPACT_ATOMS: atom_id res chain seq x y z
N ASN A 1 15.24 6.52 -42.29
CA ASN A 1 15.78 5.16 -42.04
C ASN A 1 17.26 5.24 -41.77
N ASN A 2 17.66 5.33 -40.50
CA ASN A 2 19.06 5.22 -40.11
C ASN A 2 19.24 3.88 -39.40
N THR A 3 19.40 2.82 -40.18
CA THR A 3 19.75 1.48 -39.68
C THR A 3 21.26 1.42 -39.60
N LEU A 4 21.80 1.51 -38.39
CA LEU A 4 23.23 1.30 -38.11
C LEU A 4 23.56 -0.18 -38.35
N VAL A 5 24.55 -0.44 -39.20
CA VAL A 5 25.07 -1.79 -39.48
C VAL A 5 26.47 -1.90 -38.88
N LYS A 6 26.82 -3.09 -38.37
CA LYS A 6 28.12 -3.36 -37.75
C LYS A 6 29.26 -3.14 -38.76
N GLY A 7 29.99 -2.02 -38.64
CA GLY A 7 31.14 -1.73 -39.50
C GLY A 7 31.49 -0.25 -39.73
N ASP A 8 30.65 0.70 -39.32
CA ASP A 8 30.97 2.13 -39.47
C ASP A 8 32.03 2.59 -38.45
N ASN A 9 33.17 3.05 -38.97
CA ASN A 9 34.43 3.25 -38.26
C ASN A 9 34.42 4.32 -37.13
N ALA A 10 34.66 3.84 -35.90
CA ALA A 10 35.73 4.24 -34.97
C ALA A 10 35.75 5.60 -34.22
N THR A 11 34.80 6.52 -34.35
CA THR A 11 34.74 7.70 -33.44
C THR A 11 33.37 8.04 -32.84
N LEU A 12 32.38 7.13 -32.92
CA LEU A 12 31.04 7.35 -32.35
C LEU A 12 30.43 6.14 -31.63
N ALA A 13 31.20 5.10 -31.32
CA ALA A 13 30.69 3.99 -30.51
C ALA A 13 30.64 4.41 -29.03
N LEU A 14 29.58 5.13 -28.66
CA LEU A 14 29.27 5.46 -27.25
C LEU A 14 28.97 4.20 -26.41
N TRP A 15 28.74 3.08 -27.09
CA TRP A 15 28.38 1.79 -26.52
C TRP A 15 29.48 0.77 -26.84
N ASP A 16 30.08 0.23 -25.78
CA ASP A 16 31.05 -0.86 -25.81
C ASP A 16 30.30 -2.19 -25.78
N VAL A 17 30.76 -3.15 -26.59
CA VAL A 17 30.24 -4.52 -26.57
C VAL A 17 31.27 -5.42 -25.90
N SER A 18 30.89 -6.10 -24.82
CA SER A 18 31.70 -7.12 -24.15
C SER A 18 30.93 -8.43 -24.10
N GLY A 19 31.38 -9.42 -24.88
CA GLY A 19 30.63 -10.67 -25.03
C GLY A 19 29.26 -10.43 -25.68
N SER A 20 28.19 -10.81 -24.99
CA SER A 20 26.79 -10.57 -25.39
C SER A 20 26.22 -9.23 -24.89
N ASP A 21 26.98 -8.50 -24.08
CA ASP A 21 26.47 -7.33 -23.37
C ASP A 21 26.86 -6.04 -24.10
N ILE A 22 25.96 -5.07 -24.10
CA ILE A 22 26.18 -3.72 -24.62
C ILE A 22 26.09 -2.76 -23.45
N PHE A 23 27.13 -1.97 -23.20
CA PHE A 23 27.18 -1.03 -22.07
C PHE A 23 27.83 0.28 -22.49
N ARG A 24 27.53 1.34 -21.74
CA ARG A 24 28.16 2.64 -21.90
C ARG A 24 29.25 2.77 -20.84
N SER A 25 30.48 3.07 -21.25
CA SER A 25 31.63 3.12 -20.33
C SER A 25 31.65 4.36 -19.43
N SER A 26 30.94 5.44 -19.79
CA SER A 26 30.79 6.62 -18.92
C SER A 26 29.61 7.52 -19.31
N GLY A 27 29.06 8.23 -18.32
CA GLY A 27 27.97 9.20 -18.48
C GLY A 27 26.57 8.58 -18.57
N ASN A 28 25.57 9.44 -18.46
CA ASN A 28 24.14 9.09 -18.37
C ASN A 28 23.49 8.82 -19.72
N VAL A 29 22.57 7.87 -19.80
CA VAL A 29 21.83 7.48 -21.01
C VAL A 29 20.52 8.28 -21.12
N GLY A 30 20.39 9.06 -22.18
CA GLY A 30 19.14 9.73 -22.54
C GLY A 30 18.40 8.99 -23.66
N VAL A 31 17.10 8.76 -23.50
CA VAL A 31 16.19 8.30 -24.56
C VAL A 31 15.19 9.41 -24.79
N GLY A 32 15.27 10.09 -25.93
CA GLY A 32 14.43 11.26 -26.24
C GLY A 32 14.98 12.60 -25.72
N THR A 33 16.07 12.61 -24.95
CA THR A 33 16.74 13.82 -24.45
C THR A 33 18.25 13.79 -24.69
N ALA A 34 18.84 14.95 -24.99
CA ALA A 34 20.30 15.13 -25.11
C ALA A 34 20.97 15.55 -23.79
N SER A 35 20.19 15.86 -22.75
CA SER A 35 20.67 16.32 -21.43
C SER A 35 20.07 15.46 -20.31
N PRO A 36 20.48 14.19 -20.18
CA PRO A 36 19.96 13.29 -19.15
C PRO A 36 20.38 13.72 -17.73
N GLU A 37 19.42 13.81 -16.81
CA GLU A 37 19.64 14.28 -15.43
C GLU A 37 20.03 13.16 -14.46
N THR A 38 19.70 11.91 -14.81
CA THR A 38 19.99 10.68 -14.06
C THR A 38 20.61 9.64 -14.99
N GLU A 39 21.13 8.54 -14.43
CA GLU A 39 21.85 7.50 -15.18
C GLU A 39 21.06 6.95 -16.38
N LEU A 40 19.73 6.82 -16.24
CA LEU A 40 18.79 6.57 -17.34
C LEU A 40 17.66 7.60 -17.28
N HIS A 41 17.57 8.45 -18.30
CA HIS A 41 16.50 9.43 -18.47
C HIS A 41 15.72 9.12 -19.75
N VAL A 42 14.47 8.65 -19.58
CA VAL A 42 13.52 8.48 -20.69
C VAL A 42 12.60 9.69 -20.72
N ASP A 43 12.68 10.46 -21.80
CA ASP A 43 11.90 11.68 -22.04
C ASP A 43 10.97 11.45 -23.24
N GLY A 44 9.66 11.52 -22.99
CA GLY A 44 8.63 11.36 -24.02
C GLY A 44 8.42 12.61 -24.88
N GLY A 45 8.98 13.75 -24.49
CA GLY A 45 8.77 15.05 -25.12
C GLY A 45 7.28 15.44 -25.11
N VAL A 46 6.64 15.35 -26.28
CA VAL A 46 5.19 15.63 -26.45
C VAL A 46 4.30 14.40 -26.23
N ASN A 47 4.90 13.22 -26.09
CA ASN A 47 4.22 11.95 -25.82
C ASN A 47 4.49 11.49 -24.38
N ALA A 48 3.79 10.44 -23.93
CA ALA A 48 4.14 9.77 -22.68
C ALA A 48 5.53 9.09 -22.78
N ALA A 49 6.32 9.17 -21.72
CA ALA A 49 7.53 8.38 -21.56
C ALA A 49 7.14 6.97 -21.06
N GLU A 50 7.52 5.92 -21.79
CA GLU A 50 7.17 4.54 -21.46
C GLU A 50 8.42 3.64 -21.46
N ILE A 51 8.43 2.65 -20.56
CA ILE A 51 9.42 1.58 -20.53
C ILE A 51 8.66 0.24 -20.58
N THR A 52 8.92 -0.55 -21.62
CA THR A 52 8.31 -1.88 -21.78
C THR A 52 9.29 -2.96 -21.32
N ILE A 53 8.89 -3.76 -20.34
CA ILE A 53 9.64 -4.93 -19.88
C ILE A 53 8.83 -6.19 -20.23
N ASN A 54 9.30 -6.94 -21.21
CA ASN A 54 8.61 -8.13 -21.69
C ASN A 54 9.43 -9.40 -21.39
N SER A 55 8.78 -10.36 -20.75
CA SER A 55 9.34 -11.66 -20.45
C SER A 55 8.57 -12.76 -21.20
N PRO A 56 9.18 -13.92 -21.49
CA PRO A 56 8.47 -15.04 -22.13
C PRO A 56 7.28 -15.52 -21.31
N THR A 57 6.42 -16.34 -21.92
CA THR A 57 5.28 -16.97 -21.23
C THR A 57 5.71 -17.63 -19.92
N ASN A 58 4.94 -17.40 -18.85
CA ASN A 58 5.20 -17.89 -17.49
C ASN A 58 6.51 -17.39 -16.87
N LYS A 59 6.95 -16.18 -17.24
CA LYS A 59 8.09 -15.48 -16.62
C LYS A 59 7.67 -14.09 -16.17
N ASP A 60 8.23 -13.67 -15.05
CA ASP A 60 7.96 -12.39 -14.42
C ASP A 60 8.79 -11.29 -15.09
N SER A 61 8.15 -10.19 -15.46
CA SER A 61 8.84 -8.93 -15.78
C SER A 61 8.94 -8.10 -14.52
N THR A 62 10.15 -7.67 -14.15
CA THR A 62 10.38 -6.93 -12.90
C THR A 62 11.36 -5.77 -13.06
N LEU A 63 11.14 -4.71 -12.29
CA LEU A 63 12.12 -3.72 -11.91
C LEU A 63 12.64 -4.07 -10.52
N GLN A 64 13.95 -4.19 -10.36
CA GLN A 64 14.57 -4.65 -9.11
C GLN A 64 15.39 -3.54 -8.46
N PHE A 65 15.31 -3.44 -7.14
CA PHE A 65 16.01 -2.47 -6.31
C PHE A 65 16.97 -3.24 -5.40
N PHE A 66 18.26 -2.91 -5.48
CA PHE A 66 19.32 -3.54 -4.68
C PHE A 66 19.96 -2.52 -3.73
N GLU A 67 20.41 -2.99 -2.57
CA GLU A 67 21.26 -2.26 -1.65
C GLU A 67 22.46 -3.14 -1.29
N ASN A 68 23.68 -2.65 -1.54
CA ASN A 68 24.94 -3.36 -1.27
C ASN A 68 24.97 -4.82 -1.76
N GLY A 69 24.41 -5.08 -2.95
CA GLY A 69 24.37 -6.41 -3.58
C GLY A 69 23.23 -7.32 -3.13
N GLY A 70 22.40 -6.90 -2.16
CA GLY A 70 21.18 -7.60 -1.76
C GLY A 70 19.93 -7.00 -2.40
N LEU A 71 19.01 -7.83 -2.89
CA LEU A 71 17.70 -7.37 -3.34
C LEU A 71 16.92 -6.84 -2.14
N THR A 72 16.44 -5.59 -2.23
CA THR A 72 15.59 -4.98 -1.21
C THR A 72 14.12 -5.08 -1.57
N PHE A 73 13.78 -4.72 -2.81
CA PHE A 73 12.43 -4.79 -3.36
C PHE A 73 12.44 -5.05 -4.86
N LYS A 74 11.34 -5.56 -5.38
CA LYS A 74 11.03 -5.60 -6.81
C LYS A 74 9.58 -5.19 -7.05
N ILE A 75 9.34 -4.57 -8.20
CA ILE A 75 8.01 -4.22 -8.71
C ILE A 75 7.84 -4.96 -10.03
N GLY A 76 6.71 -5.63 -10.23
CA GLY A 76 6.51 -6.37 -11.47
C GLY A 76 5.26 -7.22 -11.46
N ASN A 77 5.17 -8.12 -12.42
CA ASN A 77 4.09 -9.11 -12.46
C ASN A 77 4.55 -10.47 -11.93
N ASP A 78 3.62 -11.19 -11.31
CA ASP A 78 3.71 -12.64 -11.14
C ASP A 78 2.93 -13.29 -12.27
N ALA A 79 3.64 -13.88 -13.24
CA ALA A 79 3.01 -14.51 -14.39
C ALA A 79 2.27 -15.81 -14.04
N SER A 80 2.62 -16.46 -12.92
CA SER A 80 2.00 -17.71 -12.49
C SER A 80 0.67 -17.49 -11.76
N GLU A 81 0.53 -16.36 -11.07
CA GLU A 81 -0.67 -15.99 -10.33
C GLU A 81 -1.49 -14.87 -11.01
N ASN A 82 -1.02 -14.32 -12.14
CA ASN A 82 -1.60 -13.16 -12.83
C ASN A 82 -1.76 -11.91 -11.95
N LEU A 83 -0.72 -11.59 -11.20
CA LEU A 83 -0.70 -10.46 -10.26
C LEU A 83 0.23 -9.36 -10.76
N PHE A 84 -0.08 -8.12 -10.43
CA PHE A 84 0.92 -7.06 -10.28
C PHE A 84 1.29 -6.95 -8.80
N GLY A 85 2.57 -6.74 -8.46
CA GLY A 85 2.97 -6.68 -7.06
C GLY A 85 4.25 -5.91 -6.77
N ILE A 86 4.39 -5.60 -5.48
CA ILE A 86 5.62 -5.10 -4.84
C ILE A 86 6.02 -6.12 -3.79
N SER A 87 7.26 -6.60 -3.83
CA SER A 87 7.75 -7.62 -2.91
C SER A 87 9.24 -7.46 -2.61
N ARG A 88 9.67 -7.90 -1.43
CA ARG A 88 11.10 -7.95 -1.06
C ARG A 88 11.92 -9.01 -1.79
N ALA A 89 11.30 -10.10 -2.23
CA ALA A 89 12.03 -11.22 -2.86
C ALA A 89 11.18 -12.04 -3.84
N SER A 90 9.98 -12.45 -3.42
CA SER A 90 9.07 -13.31 -4.19
C SER A 90 7.64 -12.81 -4.06
N PHE A 91 6.85 -12.94 -5.12
CA PHE A 91 5.42 -12.61 -5.08
C PHE A 91 4.60 -13.70 -4.37
N ALA A 92 5.16 -14.88 -4.12
CA ALA A 92 4.53 -15.89 -3.28
C ALA A 92 4.40 -15.40 -1.82
N GLY A 93 3.16 -15.14 -1.37
CA GLY A 93 2.86 -14.60 -0.04
C GLY A 93 2.83 -13.06 0.05
N SER A 94 2.78 -12.39 -1.09
CA SER A 94 2.97 -10.95 -1.34
C SER A 94 2.64 -9.95 -0.23
N ASP A 95 3.56 -8.98 -0.09
CA ASP A 95 3.41 -7.77 0.71
C ASP A 95 2.27 -6.88 0.18
N PHE A 96 2.29 -6.53 -1.11
CA PHE A 96 1.25 -5.76 -1.80
C PHE A 96 1.02 -6.29 -3.22
N VAL A 97 -0.22 -6.59 -3.58
CA VAL A 97 -0.61 -7.03 -4.94
C VAL A 97 -1.88 -6.38 -5.44
N ILE A 98 -2.03 -6.38 -6.76
CA ILE A 98 -3.29 -6.18 -7.48
C ILE A 98 -3.54 -7.44 -8.30
N ASP A 99 -4.68 -8.09 -8.10
CA ASP A 99 -5.05 -9.29 -8.86
C ASP A 99 -5.60 -8.94 -10.26
N SER A 100 -5.81 -9.98 -11.08
CA SER A 100 -6.35 -9.83 -12.43
C SER A 100 -7.77 -9.25 -12.49
N THR A 101 -8.47 -9.16 -11.36
CA THR A 101 -9.80 -8.56 -11.24
C THR A 101 -9.76 -7.13 -10.68
N GLY A 102 -8.58 -6.63 -10.31
CA GLY A 102 -8.36 -5.30 -9.76
C GLY A 102 -8.45 -5.21 -8.24
N ASN A 103 -8.56 -6.32 -7.51
CA ASN A 103 -8.57 -6.29 -6.05
C ASN A 103 -7.15 -6.12 -5.50
N VAL A 104 -7.02 -5.35 -4.43
CA VAL A 104 -5.75 -5.09 -3.75
C VAL A 104 -5.59 -6.07 -2.57
N GLY A 105 -4.50 -6.82 -2.55
CA GLY A 105 -4.08 -7.65 -1.43
C GLY A 105 -2.91 -7.03 -0.68
N ILE A 106 -2.97 -7.01 0.66
CA ILE A 106 -1.81 -6.74 1.52
C ILE A 106 -1.60 -7.95 2.43
N GLY A 107 -0.46 -8.62 2.32
CA GLY A 107 -0.19 -9.88 3.03
C GLY A 107 -0.97 -11.10 2.50
N THR A 108 -1.53 -11.01 1.30
CA THR A 108 -2.26 -12.11 0.63
C THR A 108 -2.19 -11.92 -0.88
N THR A 109 -2.02 -13.01 -1.61
CA THR A 109 -2.08 -13.04 -3.08
C THR A 109 -3.48 -13.34 -3.63
N ALA A 110 -4.40 -13.77 -2.76
CA ALA A 110 -5.79 -14.07 -3.11
C ALA A 110 -6.74 -13.12 -2.36
N PRO A 111 -6.81 -11.83 -2.75
CA PRO A 111 -7.76 -10.91 -2.16
C PRO A 111 -9.20 -11.37 -2.43
N GLN A 112 -10.03 -11.41 -1.39
CA GLN A 112 -11.43 -11.86 -1.49
C GLN A 112 -12.42 -10.69 -1.63
N ASN A 113 -11.92 -9.46 -1.50
CA ASN A 113 -12.65 -8.20 -1.56
C ASN A 113 -11.74 -7.16 -2.24
N THR A 114 -12.31 -6.02 -2.66
CA THR A 114 -11.58 -4.93 -3.32
C THR A 114 -10.30 -4.50 -2.59
N LEU A 115 -10.30 -4.55 -1.26
CA LEU A 115 -9.10 -4.48 -0.44
C LEU A 115 -9.14 -5.63 0.58
N HIS A 116 -8.15 -6.51 0.54
CA HIS A 116 -7.95 -7.59 1.51
C HIS A 116 -6.60 -7.41 2.21
N VAL A 117 -6.64 -6.97 3.46
CA VAL A 117 -5.45 -6.94 4.32
C VAL A 117 -5.44 -8.19 5.18
N ASN A 118 -4.55 -9.12 4.87
CA ASN A 118 -4.32 -10.34 5.64
C ASN A 118 -3.11 -10.14 6.56
N GLY A 119 -3.38 -9.71 7.79
CA GLY A 119 -2.36 -9.43 8.81
C GLY A 119 -2.98 -9.01 10.13
N THR A 120 -2.18 -8.90 11.19
CA THR A 120 -2.67 -8.67 12.56
C THR A 120 -2.87 -7.20 12.92
N GLY A 121 -2.62 -6.25 12.01
CA GLY A 121 -2.70 -4.82 12.30
C GLY A 121 -3.19 -4.01 11.11
N PHE A 122 -4.46 -3.58 11.15
CA PHE A 122 -4.95 -2.49 10.32
C PHE A 122 -5.06 -1.24 11.19
N LEU A 123 -4.10 -0.34 11.04
CA LEU A 123 -4.00 0.87 11.84
C LEU A 123 -4.42 2.08 11.01
N VAL A 124 -5.50 2.74 11.42
CA VAL A 124 -5.89 4.05 10.90
C VAL A 124 -5.46 5.13 11.90
N THR A 125 -4.32 5.78 11.65
CA THR A 125 -3.85 6.92 12.45
C THR A 125 -4.41 8.24 11.92
N ASN A 126 -4.86 9.11 12.82
CA ASN A 126 -5.02 10.54 12.52
C ASN A 126 -3.81 11.29 13.11
N THR A 127 -3.07 12.02 12.28
CA THR A 127 -1.77 12.64 12.62
C THR A 127 -1.86 13.84 13.58
N THR A 128 -3.03 14.09 14.18
CA THR A 128 -3.24 15.17 15.16
C THR A 128 -3.14 14.74 16.63
N GLY A 129 -2.63 13.53 16.93
CA GLY A 129 -1.87 13.31 18.17
C GLY A 129 -2.57 12.73 19.40
N THR A 130 -3.69 11.99 19.28
CA THR A 130 -4.17 11.18 20.43
C THR A 130 -4.87 9.91 19.97
N ALA A 131 -4.30 8.75 20.34
CA ALA A 131 -4.83 7.38 20.19
C ALA A 131 -5.30 6.95 18.78
N ASN A 132 -5.14 5.67 18.46
CA ASN A 132 -5.61 5.11 17.19
C ASN A 132 -7.13 5.32 17.08
N VAL A 133 -7.59 6.04 16.04
CA VAL A 133 -9.00 6.42 15.90
C VAL A 133 -9.87 5.18 15.65
N PHE A 134 -9.33 4.16 14.97
CA PHE A 134 -10.05 2.94 14.63
C PHE A 134 -9.09 1.75 14.51
N VAL A 135 -9.42 0.64 15.16
CA VAL A 135 -8.68 -0.63 15.17
C VAL A 135 -9.66 -1.75 14.87
N PHE A 136 -9.37 -2.56 13.84
CA PHE A 136 -10.01 -3.86 13.67
C PHE A 136 -8.99 -4.96 14.02
N ASN A 137 -9.31 -5.79 15.01
CA ASN A 137 -8.48 -6.92 15.40
C ASN A 137 -8.94 -8.17 14.63
N ALA A 138 -8.23 -8.50 13.56
CA ALA A 138 -8.58 -9.60 12.65
C ALA A 138 -8.59 -10.99 13.33
N THR A 139 -7.81 -11.19 14.40
CA THR A 139 -7.77 -12.46 15.15
C THR A 139 -8.98 -12.64 16.05
N THR A 140 -9.52 -11.55 16.61
CA THR A 140 -10.65 -11.60 17.58
C THR A 140 -11.97 -11.09 17.01
N GLY A 141 -11.97 -10.52 15.80
CA GLY A 141 -13.13 -9.91 15.15
C GLY A 141 -13.65 -8.63 15.84
N ARG A 142 -12.84 -8.01 16.70
CA ARG A 142 -13.25 -6.88 17.54
C ARG A 142 -12.90 -5.54 16.91
N VAL A 143 -13.72 -4.53 17.18
CA VAL A 143 -13.50 -3.14 16.76
C VAL A 143 -13.19 -2.27 17.97
N GLY A 144 -12.06 -1.56 17.92
CA GLY A 144 -11.62 -0.57 18.89
C GLY A 144 -11.67 0.86 18.32
N ILE A 145 -12.16 1.84 19.06
CA ILE A 145 -12.02 3.28 18.76
C ILE A 145 -11.28 3.90 19.95
N GLY A 146 -10.10 4.50 19.73
CA GLY A 146 -9.27 5.05 20.81
C GLY A 146 -8.60 4.02 21.73
N THR A 147 -8.69 2.72 21.41
CA THR A 147 -7.98 1.61 22.09
C THR A 147 -7.27 0.72 21.07
N THR A 148 -6.13 0.15 21.44
CA THR A 148 -5.36 -0.79 20.61
C THR A 148 -5.59 -2.26 20.94
N ALA A 149 -6.26 -2.54 22.06
CA ALA A 149 -6.47 -3.90 22.57
C ALA A 149 -7.93 -4.10 23.01
N PRO A 150 -8.90 -4.09 22.06
CA PRO A 150 -10.31 -4.24 22.41
C PRO A 150 -10.57 -5.59 23.11
N ASN A 151 -11.16 -5.53 24.30
CA ASN A 151 -11.56 -6.67 25.11
C ASN A 151 -13.07 -6.99 24.99
N LYS A 152 -13.80 -6.23 24.15
CA LYS A 152 -15.20 -6.45 23.75
C LYS A 152 -15.35 -6.42 22.22
N ALA A 153 -16.48 -6.92 21.71
CA ALA A 153 -16.77 -6.93 20.27
C ALA A 153 -16.68 -5.54 19.62
N LEU A 154 -17.16 -4.52 20.33
CA LEU A 154 -16.94 -3.10 20.06
C LEU A 154 -16.49 -2.43 21.36
N GLU A 155 -15.31 -1.83 21.37
CA GLU A 155 -14.77 -1.06 22.50
C GLU A 155 -14.40 0.35 22.04
N ILE A 156 -14.84 1.36 22.78
CA ILE A 156 -14.47 2.75 22.56
C ILE A 156 -13.76 3.22 23.83
N ALA A 157 -12.44 3.40 23.77
CA ALA A 157 -11.66 3.93 24.89
C ALA A 157 -11.31 5.40 24.64
N SER A 158 -11.49 6.21 25.68
CA SER A 158 -11.16 7.63 25.65
C SER A 158 -10.26 7.94 26.85
N SER A 159 -9.16 8.64 26.61
CA SER A 159 -8.22 9.06 27.67
C SER A 159 -8.69 10.30 28.45
N GLY A 160 -9.91 10.79 28.19
CA GLY A 160 -10.43 12.06 28.70
C GLY A 160 -11.89 12.04 29.17
N GLY A 161 -12.44 10.88 29.57
CA GLY A 161 -13.83 10.80 30.07
C GLY A 161 -14.90 10.83 28.96
N GLY A 162 -14.68 10.10 27.88
CA GLY A 162 -15.55 10.05 26.71
C GLY A 162 -16.69 9.05 26.84
N ASN A 163 -17.90 9.60 26.90
CA ASN A 163 -19.15 8.88 26.68
C ASN A 163 -19.22 8.38 25.22
N ILE A 164 -19.89 7.27 24.96
CA ILE A 164 -20.36 6.93 23.61
C ILE A 164 -21.45 7.96 23.28
N THR A 165 -21.09 9.05 22.59
CA THR A 165 -22.00 10.14 22.22
C THR A 165 -22.55 9.91 20.81
N PHE A 166 -23.87 9.71 20.67
CA PHE A 166 -24.59 9.89 19.40
C PHE A 166 -25.10 11.35 19.34
N ASP A 167 -24.25 12.36 19.08
CA ASP A 167 -24.76 13.75 19.04
C ASP A 167 -23.89 14.79 18.28
N PRO A 168 -24.46 15.64 17.39
CA PRO A 168 -23.84 16.87 16.93
C PRO A 168 -23.82 17.99 17.99
N SER A 169 -22.69 18.12 18.67
CA SER A 169 -22.00 19.40 18.95
C SER A 169 -22.41 20.40 20.08
N ALA A 170 -23.22 20.10 21.11
CA ALA A 170 -23.19 20.90 22.37
C ALA A 170 -23.86 20.28 23.63
N THR A 171 -23.11 20.11 24.72
CA THR A 171 -23.55 19.60 26.05
C THR A 171 -24.84 20.21 26.64
N PRO A 172 -25.65 19.49 27.47
CA PRO A 172 -25.43 18.17 28.08
C PRO A 172 -26.33 17.04 27.49
N TYR A 173 -25.74 15.88 27.19
CA TYR A 173 -26.43 14.76 26.51
C TYR A 173 -26.45 13.46 27.32
N PRO A 174 -27.46 12.59 27.09
CA PRO A 174 -27.58 11.28 27.73
C PRO A 174 -26.43 10.34 27.38
N VAL A 175 -26.09 9.44 28.32
CA VAL A 175 -25.04 8.42 28.17
C VAL A 175 -25.64 7.04 28.32
N MET A 176 -25.14 6.08 27.54
CA MET A 176 -25.56 4.68 27.57
C MET A 176 -24.40 3.82 28.12
N ASN A 177 -24.59 3.19 29.28
CA ASN A 177 -23.61 2.36 29.98
C ASN A 177 -24.12 0.91 30.11
N THR A 178 -23.27 -0.08 29.83
CA THR A 178 -23.62 -1.51 29.87
C THR A 178 -22.75 -2.28 30.88
N THR A 179 -22.89 -1.97 32.16
CA THR A 179 -22.32 -2.79 33.25
C THR A 179 -23.37 -3.73 33.83
N GLY A 180 -23.04 -5.02 33.97
CA GLY A 180 -23.85 -5.98 34.75
C GLY A 180 -25.17 -6.43 34.12
N SER A 181 -25.18 -6.75 32.82
CA SER A 181 -26.37 -7.16 32.05
C SER A 181 -27.45 -6.08 31.88
N ASN A 182 -27.26 -4.88 32.43
CA ASN A 182 -28.22 -3.79 32.38
C ASN A 182 -27.77 -2.68 31.43
N LEU A 183 -28.74 -2.09 30.73
CA LEU A 183 -28.56 -0.84 29.98
C LEU A 183 -28.89 0.34 30.90
N THR A 184 -27.88 1.04 31.39
CA THR A 184 -28.05 2.23 32.21
C THR A 184 -28.05 3.46 31.30
N ILE A 185 -29.20 4.09 31.13
CA ILE A 185 -29.32 5.42 30.53
C ILE A 185 -29.34 6.39 31.71
N SER A 186 -28.37 7.28 31.80
CA SER A 186 -28.30 8.29 32.87
C SER A 186 -28.17 9.69 32.29
N SER A 187 -28.66 10.68 33.02
CA SER A 187 -28.45 12.08 32.71
C SER A 187 -27.75 12.76 33.88
N ALA A 188 -26.84 13.68 33.60
CA ALA A 188 -26.09 14.40 34.64
C ALA A 188 -26.99 15.35 35.46
N SER A 189 -28.14 15.77 34.92
CA SER A 189 -29.04 16.73 35.57
C SER A 189 -30.44 16.77 34.94
N GLY A 190 -31.13 15.63 34.82
CA GLY A 190 -32.46 15.56 34.22
C GLY A 190 -33.21 14.24 34.42
N SER A 191 -34.40 14.15 33.84
CA SER A 191 -35.20 12.92 33.83
C SER A 191 -34.81 12.02 32.66
N VAL A 192 -34.56 10.74 32.94
CA VAL A 192 -34.47 9.71 31.91
C VAL A 192 -35.90 9.27 31.59
N ILE A 193 -36.47 9.75 30.49
CA ILE A 193 -37.82 9.37 30.07
C ILE A 193 -37.73 8.11 29.22
N ILE A 194 -38.08 6.96 29.80
CA ILE A 194 -38.30 5.70 29.06
C ILE A 194 -39.81 5.57 28.85
N ARG A 195 -40.29 5.91 27.64
CA ARG A 195 -41.67 5.64 27.23
C ARG A 195 -41.75 4.22 26.70
N LEU A 196 -42.20 3.31 27.55
CA LEU A 196 -42.72 2.02 27.09
C LEU A 196 -44.19 2.26 26.77
N GLY A 197 -44.57 2.03 25.51
CA GLY A 197 -45.97 2.08 25.08
C GLY A 197 -46.82 1.03 25.75
#